data_AF-A0A1T5K1R3-F1
#
_entry.id   AF-A0A1T5K1R3-F1
#
_cell.length_a   1.000
_cell.length_b   1.000
_cell.length_c   1.000
_cell.angle_alpha   90.00
_cell.angle_beta   90.00
_cell.angle_gamma   90.00
#
_symmetry.space_group_name_H-M   'P 1'
#
loop_
_entity.id
_entity.type
_entity.pdbx_description
1 polymer ?
#
loop_
_entity_poly.entity_id
_entity_poly.type
_entity_poly.pdbx_seq_one_letter_code
_entity_poly.pdbx_strand_id
1 'polypeptide(L)'
;MLQIAEPLSPRIPVCVLGHRPQFVESRGAPLNHKPGLPCPNQYHIECARCGIATVPHPSRAIAELRWSEPDSPHRIPLSQIGQARTRAAADYAYAA
;
A
#
# COMPACT_ATOMS: atom_id res chain seq x y z
N MET A 1 -0.70 13.49 5.87
CA MET A 1 -0.47 12.46 4.83
C MET A 1 -1.51 12.61 3.73
N LEU A 2 -1.08 12.75 2.48
CA LEU A 2 -1.94 12.80 1.29
C LEU A 2 -2.02 11.40 0.67
N GLN A 3 -3.17 11.05 0.11
CA GLN A 3 -3.37 9.79 -0.62
C GLN A 3 -3.84 10.06 -2.03
N ILE A 4 -3.21 9.43 -3.00
CA ILE A 4 -3.54 9.54 -4.43
C ILE A 4 -3.86 8.14 -4.92
N ALA A 5 -5.11 7.92 -5.34
CA ALA A 5 -5.57 6.66 -5.88
C ALA A 5 -5.72 6.77 -7.40
N GLU A 6 -5.22 5.78 -8.12
CA GLU A 6 -5.39 5.64 -9.56
C GLU A 6 -5.92 4.25 -9.91
N PRO A 7 -6.61 4.09 -11.06
CA PRO A 7 -7.01 2.77 -11.54
C PRO A 7 -5.79 1.85 -11.68
N LEU A 8 -5.94 0.59 -11.30
CA LEU A 8 -4.88 -0.40 -11.49
C LEU A 8 -4.59 -0.59 -12.99
N SER A 9 -3.30 -0.69 -13.34
CA SER A 9 -2.87 -0.95 -14.72
C SER A 9 -3.52 -2.24 -15.26
N PRO A 10 -3.99 -2.28 -16.52
CA PRO A 10 -4.56 -3.48 -17.13
C PRO A 10 -3.61 -4.68 -17.19
N ARG A 11 -2.30 -4.47 -17.00
CA ARG A 11 -1.29 -5.53 -16.99
C ARG A 11 -1.22 -6.28 -15.65
N ILE A 12 -1.81 -5.73 -14.59
CA ILE A 12 -1.81 -6.32 -13.25
C ILE A 12 -3.14 -7.07 -13.07
N PRO A 13 -3.14 -8.32 -12.57
CA PRO A 13 -4.36 -9.09 -12.43
C PRO A 13 -5.35 -8.40 -11.49
N VAL A 14 -6.63 -8.47 -11.84
CA VAL A 14 -7.72 -8.08 -10.92
C VAL A 14 -7.90 -9.16 -9.86
N CYS A 15 -8.42 -8.77 -8.69
CA CYS A 15 -8.73 -9.73 -7.63
C CYS A 15 -9.87 -10.69 -8.02
N VAL A 16 -10.94 -10.15 -8.61
CA VAL A 16 -12.11 -10.89 -9.12
C VAL A 16 -12.59 -10.17 -10.37
N LEU A 17 -13.12 -10.90 -11.35
CA LEU A 17 -13.70 -10.30 -12.56
C LEU A 17 -14.80 -9.29 -12.21
N GLY A 18 -14.75 -8.11 -12.84
CA GLY A 18 -15.67 -7.01 -12.58
C GLY A 18 -15.31 -6.13 -11.38
N HIS A 19 -14.27 -6.47 -10.61
CA HIS A 19 -13.74 -5.59 -9.56
C HIS A 19 -12.80 -4.54 -10.15
N ARG A 20 -12.70 -3.39 -9.48
CA ARG A 20 -11.84 -2.27 -9.86
C ARG A 20 -10.86 -1.96 -8.73
N PRO A 21 -9.80 -2.78 -8.55
CA PRO A 21 -8.76 -2.44 -7.60
C PRO A 21 -8.08 -1.12 -8.00
N GLN A 22 -7.53 -0.44 -7.00
CA GLN A 22 -6.85 0.84 -7.14
C GLN A 22 -5.41 0.70 -6.68
N PHE A 23 -4.52 1.37 -7.39
CA PHE A 23 -3.16 1.60 -6.96
C PHE A 23 -3.15 2.90 -6.16
N VAL A 24 -2.60 2.88 -4.94
CA VAL A 24 -2.63 4.01 -4.01
C VAL A 24 -1.22 4.38 -3.61
N GLU A 25 -0.90 5.66 -3.80
CA GLU A 25 0.29 6.30 -3.27
C GLU A 25 -0.06 7.11 -2.03
N SER A 26 0.71 6.95 -0.97
CA SER A 26 0.64 7.75 0.26
C SER A 26 1.90 8.61 0.37
N ARG A 27 1.71 9.93 0.44
CA ARG A 27 2.79 10.93 0.51
C ARG A 27 2.79 11.66 1.85
N GLY A 28 3.99 11.93 2.34
CA GLY A 28 4.23 12.60 3.61
C GLY A 28 3.98 11.71 4.82
N ALA A 29 4.31 12.25 5.99
CA ALA A 29 4.39 11.44 7.20
C ALA A 29 3.02 11.17 7.85
N PRO A 30 2.84 9.99 8.48
CA PRO A 30 1.68 9.70 9.33
C PRO A 30 1.73 10.50 10.64
N LEU A 31 0.63 10.47 11.39
CA LEU A 31 0.56 11.11 12.71
C LEU A 31 1.65 10.53 13.64
N ASN A 32 2.29 11.41 14.41
CA ASN A 32 3.37 11.08 15.37
C ASN A 32 4.68 10.55 14.75
N HIS A 33 4.86 10.66 13.43
CA HIS A 33 6.17 10.45 12.82
C HIS A 33 7.18 11.48 13.34
N LYS A 34 8.38 11.03 13.71
CA LYS A 34 9.40 11.92 14.29
C LYS A 34 9.92 12.91 13.23
N PRO A 35 9.91 14.22 13.52
CA PRO A 35 10.51 15.20 12.62
C PRO A 35 11.98 14.88 12.31
N GLY A 36 12.38 15.10 11.06
CA GLY A 36 13.74 14.85 10.59
C GLY A 36 14.03 13.39 10.18
N LEU A 37 13.18 12.42 10.53
CA LEU A 37 13.35 11.05 10.06
C LEU A 37 12.81 10.85 8.64
N PRO A 38 13.45 10.00 7.82
CA PRO A 38 12.99 9.73 6.48
C PRO A 38 11.58 9.12 6.49
N CYS A 39 10.77 9.57 5.54
CA CYS A 39 9.44 9.04 5.29
C CYS A 39 9.23 9.00 3.77
N PRO A 40 9.74 7.96 3.08
CA PRO A 40 9.52 7.83 1.65
C PRO A 40 8.03 7.68 1.33
N ASN A 41 7.64 7.99 0.10
CA ASN A 41 6.31 7.66 -0.39
C ASN A 41 6.07 6.17 -0.27
N GLN A 42 4.82 5.79 0.01
CA GLN A 42 4.43 4.39 0.15
C GLN A 42 3.38 4.05 -0.88
N TYR A 43 3.42 2.82 -1.38
CA TYR A 43 2.55 2.32 -2.41
C TYR A 43 1.88 1.04 -1.93
N HIS A 44 0.58 0.91 -2.22
CA HIS A 44 -0.17 -0.32 -2.03
C HIS A 44 -1.26 -0.45 -3.11
N ILE A 45 -1.77 -1.66 -3.30
CA ILE A 45 -2.97 -1.90 -4.12
C ILE A 45 -4.10 -2.30 -3.19
N GLU A 46 -5.29 -1.76 -3.40
CA GLU A 46 -6.49 -2.08 -2.63
C GLU A 46 -7.69 -2.41 -3.50
N CYS A 47 -8.60 -3.21 -2.96
CA CYS A 47 -9.93 -3.40 -3.53
C CYS A 47 -10.97 -3.21 -2.44
N ALA A 48 -11.71 -2.09 -2.50
CA ALA A 48 -12.79 -1.80 -1.57
C ALA A 48 -13.89 -2.87 -1.56
N ARG A 49 -14.17 -3.50 -2.72
CA ARG A 49 -15.21 -4.54 -2.83
C ARG A 49 -14.83 -5.86 -2.18
N CYS A 50 -13.56 -6.24 -2.23
CA CYS A 50 -13.04 -7.41 -1.51
C CYS A 50 -12.69 -7.09 -0.05
N GLY A 51 -12.49 -5.81 0.29
CA GLY A 51 -12.00 -5.41 1.61
C GLY A 51 -10.56 -5.86 1.87
N ILE A 52 -9.71 -5.92 0.83
CA ILE A 52 -8.30 -6.34 0.92
C ILE A 52 -7.36 -5.28 0.35
N ALA A 53 -6.12 -5.27 0.84
CA ALA A 53 -5.03 -4.44 0.35
C ALA A 53 -3.68 -5.17 0.46
N THR A 54 -2.67 -4.70 -0.27
CA THR A 54 -1.27 -5.11 0.00
C THR A 54 -0.69 -4.31 1.17
N VAL A 55 0.26 -4.87 1.90
CA VAL A 55 1.10 -4.11 2.85
C VAL A 55 1.83 -2.99 2.08
N PRO A 56 1.82 -1.75 2.59
CA PRO A 56 2.53 -0.63 1.95
C PRO A 56 4.03 -0.87 1.78
N HIS A 57 4.61 -0.33 0.72
CA HIS A 57 6.04 -0.42 0.41
C HIS A 57 6.49 0.80 -0.41
N PRO A 58 7.72 1.31 -0.29
CA PRO A 58 8.16 2.45 -1.09
C PRO A 58 8.55 2.11 -2.52
N SER A 59 8.57 0.83 -2.89
CA SER A 59 8.70 0.40 -4.27
C SER A 59 7.34 0.03 -4.85
N ARG A 60 6.96 0.74 -5.92
CA ARG A 60 5.78 0.44 -6.72
C ARG A 60 5.77 -0.99 -7.23
N ALA A 61 6.88 -1.46 -7.78
CA ALA A 61 7.00 -2.82 -8.33
C ALA A 61 6.73 -3.90 -7.26
N ILE A 62 7.13 -3.66 -6.00
CA ILE A 62 6.87 -4.58 -4.91
C ILE A 62 5.37 -4.61 -4.54
N ALA A 63 4.67 -3.47 -4.58
CA ALA A 63 3.22 -3.45 -4.38
C ALA A 63 2.50 -4.25 -5.47
N GLU A 64 2.92 -4.11 -6.74
CA GLU A 64 2.37 -4.85 -7.88
C GLU A 64 2.65 -6.36 -7.78
N LEU A 65 3.86 -6.76 -7.37
CA LEU A 65 4.23 -8.15 -7.13
C LEU A 65 3.38 -8.77 -6.01
N ARG A 66 3.29 -8.09 -4.87
CA ARG A 66 2.48 -8.54 -3.70
C ARG A 66 1.01 -8.73 -4.05
N TRP A 67 0.49 -7.93 -4.98
CA TRP A 67 -0.88 -8.09 -5.46
C TRP A 67 -1.00 -9.19 -6.51
N SER A 68 -0.01 -9.39 -7.37
CA SER A 68 -0.08 -10.40 -8.43
C SER A 68 0.00 -11.83 -7.89
N GLU A 69 0.59 -12.01 -6.71
CA GLU A 69 0.66 -13.28 -5.98
C GLU A 69 -0.63 -13.52 -5.15
N PRO A 70 -1.45 -14.54 -5.47
CA PRO A 70 -2.72 -14.79 -4.77
C PRO A 70 -2.54 -15.10 -3.29
N ASP A 71 -1.52 -15.90 -2.97
CA ASP A 71 -1.20 -16.38 -1.62
C ASP A 71 -0.14 -15.51 -0.92
N SER A 72 0.04 -14.27 -1.39
CA SER A 72 1.01 -13.36 -0.80
C SER A 72 0.71 -13.14 0.68
N PRO A 73 1.68 -13.38 1.59
CA PRO A 73 1.52 -13.09 3.02
C PRO A 73 1.40 -11.59 3.29
N HIS A 74 1.59 -10.76 2.26
CA HIS A 74 1.47 -9.31 2.32
C HIS A 74 0.09 -8.81 1.89
N ARG A 75 -0.91 -9.68 1.73
CA ARG A 75 -2.32 -9.27 1.60
C ARG A 75 -2.95 -9.16 2.98
N ILE A 76 -3.44 -7.97 3.30
CA ILE A 76 -4.05 -7.62 4.58
C ILE A 76 -5.50 -7.16 4.37
N PRO A 77 -6.35 -7.25 5.40
CA PRO A 77 -7.65 -6.58 5.37
C PRO A 77 -7.50 -5.08 5.15
N LEU A 78 -8.34 -4.50 4.30
CA LEU A 78 -8.33 -3.07 3.99
C LEU A 78 -8.55 -2.21 5.25
N SER A 79 -9.31 -2.71 6.23
CA SER A 79 -9.50 -2.07 7.53
C SER A 79 -8.18 -1.83 8.30
N GLN A 80 -7.12 -2.57 8.00
CA GLN A 80 -5.81 -2.45 8.64
C GLN A 80 -4.85 -1.51 7.91
N ILE A 81 -5.22 -0.96 6.74
CA ILE A 81 -4.29 -0.22 5.89
C ILE A 81 -3.72 1.03 6.56
N GLY A 82 -4.52 1.72 7.38
CA GLY A 82 -4.08 2.89 8.12
C GLY A 82 -2.93 2.57 9.08
N GLN A 83 -3.07 1.48 9.84
CA GLN A 83 -2.02 1.00 10.74
C GLN A 83 -0.79 0.49 9.97
N ALA A 84 -1.01 -0.19 8.84
CA ALA A 84 0.06 -0.70 8.00
C ALA A 84 0.94 0.42 7.40
N ARG A 85 0.34 1.55 6.99
CA ARG A 85 1.08 2.73 6.54
C ARG A 85 1.97 3.31 7.64
N THR A 86 1.42 3.45 8.85
CA THR A 86 2.17 3.93 10.02
C THR A 86 3.34 3.00 10.35
N ARG A 87 3.13 1.68 10.35
CA ARG A 87 4.20 0.69 10.59
C ARG A 87 5.29 0.77 9.53
N ALA A 88 4.91 0.75 8.25
CA ALA A 88 5.87 0.87 7.17
C ALA A 88 6.69 2.17 7.25
N ALA A 89 6.08 3.28 7.69
CA ALA A 89 6.81 4.56 7.83
C ALA A 89 7.84 4.48 8.97
N ALA A 90 7.47 3.83 10.08
CA ALA A 90 8.37 3.60 11.21
C ALA A 90 9.52 2.64 10.85
N ASP A 91 9.26 1.58 10.09
CA ASP A 91 10.28 0.62 9.67
C ASP A 91 11.38 1.29 8.84
N TYR A 92 11.01 2.19 7.92
CA TYR A 92 11.98 2.98 7.16
C TYR A 92 12.72 4.01 8.00
N ALA A 93 12.05 4.59 8.99
CA ALA A 93 12.67 5.56 9.90
C ALA A 93 13.73 4.93 10.82
N TYR A 94 13.65 3.61 11.07
CA TYR A 94 14.61 2.87 11.89
C TYR A 94 15.71 2.19 11.06
N ALA A 95 15.46 1.92 9.78
CA ALA A 95 16.42 1.32 8.86
C ALA A 95 17.40 2.31 8.20
N ALA A 96 17.25 3.61 8.48
CA ALA A 96 18.04 4.70 7.92
C ALA A 96 18.88 5.39 9.01
#